data_AF-A0A8X6F5P0-F1
#
_entry.id   AF-A0A8X6F5P0-F1
#
_cell.length_a   1.000
_cell.length_b   1.000
_cell.length_c   1.000
_cell.angle_alpha   90.00
_cell.angle_beta   90.00
_cell.angle_gamma   90.00
#
_symmetry.space_group_name_H-M   'P 1'
#
loop_
_entity.id
_entity.type
_entity.pdbx_description
1 polymer ?
#
loop_
_entity_poly.entity_id
_entity_poly.type
_entity_poly.pdbx_seq_one_letter_code
_entity_poly.pdbx_strand_id
1 'polypeptide(L)'
;MCLANPYFFLKGTARLWYENNEENLSSFEKFQEQLNIAFGSTELFIKQAERKVKNRAQKTGESTQSYIQSVLELCHEINPKMTENEKVSHLMKGVAEDVLVKDIICTSDFLKECQRIEEMNQKTYSQAPIHKITKCSSCSIHRRT
;
A
#
# COMPACT_ATOMS: atom_id res chain seq x y z
N MET A 1 31.15 -7.38 -32.55
CA MET A 1 30.82 -5.98 -32.15
C MET A 1 29.85 -6.08 -30.99
N CYS A 2 30.28 -5.67 -29.80
CA CYS A 2 29.48 -5.72 -28.57
C CYS A 2 28.52 -4.53 -28.54
N LEU A 3 27.32 -4.72 -28.00
CA LEU A 3 26.36 -3.63 -27.80
C LEU A 3 26.81 -2.77 -26.62
N ALA A 4 27.79 -1.87 -26.78
CA ALA A 4 28.24 -1.04 -25.66
C ALA A 4 27.12 -0.11 -25.11
N ASN A 5 26.08 0.15 -25.91
CA ASN A 5 25.05 1.14 -25.59
C ASN A 5 24.16 0.76 -24.39
N PRO A 6 23.57 -0.45 -24.28
CA PRO A 6 22.68 -0.79 -23.16
C PRO A 6 23.39 -0.83 -21.80
N TYR A 7 24.67 -1.21 -21.76
CA TYR A 7 25.45 -1.31 -20.53
C TYR A 7 25.37 -0.07 -19.64
N PHE A 8 25.46 1.13 -20.25
CA PHE A 8 25.44 2.40 -19.53
C PHE A 8 24.10 2.73 -18.86
N PHE A 9 23.00 2.16 -19.34
CA PHE A 9 21.65 2.40 -18.82
C PHE A 9 21.22 1.37 -17.78
N LEU A 10 21.86 0.21 -17.74
CA LEU A 10 21.54 -0.84 -16.78
C LEU A 10 22.21 -0.55 -15.42
N LYS A 11 21.53 -0.92 -14.33
CA LYS A 11 22.03 -0.80 -12.96
C LYS A 11 21.71 -2.07 -12.16
N GLY A 12 22.48 -2.31 -11.09
CA GLY A 12 22.25 -3.42 -10.16
C GLY A 12 22.16 -4.77 -10.86
N THR A 13 21.13 -5.55 -10.53
CA THR A 13 20.89 -6.90 -11.06
C THR A 13 20.81 -6.95 -12.58
N ALA A 14 20.24 -5.93 -13.23
CA ALA A 14 20.12 -5.89 -14.68
C ALA A 14 21.49 -5.71 -15.37
N ARG A 15 22.41 -4.96 -14.74
CA ARG A 15 23.79 -4.82 -15.24
C ARG A 15 24.58 -6.12 -15.09
N LEU A 16 24.52 -6.73 -13.91
CA LEU A 16 25.19 -8.02 -13.66
C LEU A 16 24.68 -9.11 -14.62
N TRP A 17 23.37 -9.14 -14.87
CA TRP A 17 22.79 -10.04 -15.87
C TRP A 17 23.36 -9.79 -17.26
N TYR A 18 23.49 -8.52 -17.68
CA TYR A 18 24.08 -8.18 -18.98
C TYR A 18 25.55 -8.64 -19.07
N GLU A 19 26.38 -8.34 -18.06
CA GLU A 19 27.79 -8.75 -18.02
C GLU A 19 27.94 -10.28 -18.13
N ASN A 20 27.11 -11.03 -17.41
CA ASN A 20 27.13 -12.50 -17.44
C ASN A 20 26.65 -13.12 -18.76
N ASN A 21 25.96 -12.35 -19.60
CA ASN A 21 25.38 -12.82 -20.85
C ASN A 21 25.95 -12.11 -22.09
N GLU A 22 26.91 -11.20 -21.93
CA GLU A 22 27.36 -10.27 -22.99
C GLU A 22 27.76 -11.01 -24.28
N GLU A 23 28.48 -12.12 -24.16
CA GLU A 23 28.92 -12.94 -25.29
C GLU A 23 27.75 -13.51 -26.12
N ASN A 24 26.59 -13.73 -25.47
CA ASN A 24 25.38 -14.25 -26.11
C ASN A 24 24.51 -13.16 -26.75
N LEU A 25 24.79 -11.88 -26.48
CA LEU A 25 24.02 -10.70 -26.90
C LEU A 25 24.59 -10.07 -28.18
N SER A 26 24.61 -10.84 -29.26
CA SER A 26 25.27 -10.47 -30.53
C SER A 26 24.56 -9.39 -31.36
N SER A 27 23.30 -9.07 -31.05
CA SER A 27 22.54 -8.02 -31.74
C SER A 27 21.55 -7.37 -30.78
N PHE A 28 21.12 -6.14 -31.08
CA PHE A 28 20.22 -5.40 -30.19
C PHE A 28 18.87 -6.11 -30.04
N GLU A 29 18.40 -6.75 -31.11
CA GLU A 29 17.18 -7.58 -31.11
C GLU A 29 17.33 -8.76 -30.14
N LYS A 30 18.47 -9.45 -30.16
CA LYS A 30 18.76 -10.56 -29.23
C LYS A 30 18.89 -10.08 -27.79
N PHE A 31 19.45 -8.89 -27.58
CA PHE A 31 19.41 -8.23 -26.27
C PHE A 31 17.97 -7.96 -25.79
N GLN A 32 17.11 -7.39 -26.62
CA GLN A 32 15.72 -7.13 -26.25
C GLN A 32 14.97 -8.43 -25.94
N GLU A 33 15.14 -9.46 -26.75
CA GLU A 33 14.53 -10.78 -26.55
C GLU A 33 14.97 -11.39 -25.21
N GLN A 34 16.27 -11.47 -24.96
CA GLN A 34 16.81 -12.06 -23.74
C GLN A 34 16.48 -11.22 -22.50
N LEU A 35 16.45 -9.89 -22.62
CA LEU A 35 16.05 -8.99 -21.54
C LEU A 35 14.58 -9.20 -21.18
N ASN A 36 13.70 -9.39 -22.18
CA ASN A 36 12.29 -9.68 -21.97
C ASN A 36 12.08 -11.08 -21.35
N ILE A 37 12.90 -12.06 -21.72
CA ILE A 37 12.87 -13.38 -21.09
C ILE A 37 13.29 -13.29 -19.61
N ALA A 38 14.37 -12.56 -19.32
CA ALA A 38 14.92 -12.45 -17.97
C ALA A 38 14.10 -11.56 -17.03
N PHE A 39 13.55 -10.46 -17.53
CA PHE A 39 12.89 -9.42 -16.72
C PHE A 39 11.47 -9.08 -17.16
N GLY A 40 10.99 -9.61 -18.28
CA GLY A 40 9.65 -9.34 -18.81
C GLY A 40 8.59 -10.32 -18.32
N SER A 41 8.90 -11.21 -17.36
CA SER A 41 7.92 -12.13 -16.79
C SER A 41 6.84 -11.38 -16.03
N THR A 42 5.75 -11.04 -16.73
CA THR A 42 4.54 -10.44 -16.16
C THR A 42 3.98 -11.32 -15.03
N GLU A 43 4.11 -12.64 -15.13
CA GLU A 43 3.63 -13.57 -14.11
C GLU A 43 4.33 -13.37 -12.76
N LEU A 44 5.64 -13.14 -12.73
CA LEU A 44 6.36 -12.87 -11.49
C LEU A 44 5.93 -11.54 -10.88
N PHE A 45 5.72 -10.50 -11.69
CA PHE A 45 5.22 -9.21 -11.20
C PHE A 45 3.80 -9.30 -10.67
N ILE A 46 2.91 -10.01 -11.38
CA ILE A 46 1.54 -10.28 -10.93
C ILE A 46 1.57 -11.02 -9.60
N LYS A 47 2.34 -12.11 -9.48
CA LYS A 47 2.49 -12.85 -8.22
C LYS A 47 3.03 -11.99 -7.08
N GLN A 48 3.93 -11.05 -7.36
CA GLN A 48 4.40 -10.11 -6.35
C GLN A 48 3.31 -9.12 -5.95
N ALA A 49 2.56 -8.57 -6.91
CA ALA A 49 1.44 -7.66 -6.66
C ALA A 49 0.32 -8.36 -5.87
N GLU A 50 -0.01 -9.62 -6.21
CA GLU A 50 -0.95 -10.47 -5.46
C GLU A 50 -0.52 -10.65 -3.99
N ARG A 51 0.77 -10.91 -3.76
CA ARG A 51 1.31 -11.00 -2.38
C ARG A 51 1.23 -9.66 -1.65
N LYS A 52 1.52 -8.56 -2.34
CA LYS A 52 1.43 -7.20 -1.76
C LYS A 52 -0.01 -6.88 -1.38
N VAL A 53 -0.98 -7.08 -2.28
CA VAL A 53 -2.39 -6.77 -2.01
C VAL A 53 -2.98 -7.65 -0.92
N LYS A 54 -2.55 -8.92 -0.84
CA LYS A 54 -2.98 -9.86 0.21
C LYS A 54 -2.55 -9.42 1.62
N ASN A 55 -1.35 -8.87 1.74
CA ASN A 55 -0.77 -8.45 3.02
C ASN A 55 -1.00 -6.95 3.30
N ARG A 56 -1.76 -6.27 2.45
CA ARG A 56 -1.95 -4.83 2.55
C ARG A 56 -2.96 -4.49 3.63
N ALA A 57 -2.52 -3.74 4.63
CA ALA A 57 -3.36 -3.09 5.64
C ALA A 57 -2.99 -1.60 5.73
N GLN A 58 -3.96 -0.75 6.11
CA GLN A 58 -3.72 0.67 6.34
C GLN A 58 -2.69 0.85 7.46
N LYS A 59 -1.63 1.60 7.18
CA LYS A 59 -0.54 1.80 8.15
C LYS A 59 -0.93 2.85 9.19
N THR A 60 -0.31 2.78 10.36
CA THR A 60 -0.45 3.84 11.39
C THR A 60 0.02 5.18 10.81
N GLY A 61 -0.84 6.19 10.85
CA GLY A 61 -0.56 7.52 10.30
C GLY A 61 -0.73 7.65 8.78
N GLU A 62 -1.10 6.58 8.07
CA GLU A 62 -1.44 6.64 6.66
C GLU A 62 -2.87 7.15 6.47
N SER A 63 -3.05 8.13 5.58
CA SER A 63 -4.39 8.60 5.23
C SER A 63 -5.19 7.52 4.50
N THR A 64 -6.49 7.47 4.72
CA THR A 64 -7.35 6.49 4.05
C THR A 64 -7.32 6.64 2.53
N GLN A 65 -7.22 7.88 2.02
CA GLN A 65 -7.04 8.14 0.60
C GLN A 65 -5.76 7.50 0.05
N SER A 66 -4.62 7.65 0.74
CA SER A 66 -3.34 7.04 0.34
C SER A 66 -3.41 5.51 0.33
N TYR A 67 -4.05 4.93 1.36
CA TYR A 67 -4.30 3.49 1.43
C TYR A 67 -5.13 2.99 0.24
N ILE A 68 -6.26 3.65 -0.05
CA ILE A 68 -7.14 3.29 -1.16
C ILE A 68 -6.39 3.32 -2.49
N GLN A 69 -5.68 4.41 -2.79
CA GLN A 69 -4.95 4.53 -4.07
C GLN A 69 -3.89 3.45 -4.23
N SER A 70 -3.15 3.15 -3.15
CA SER A 70 -2.14 2.08 -3.15
C SER A 70 -2.75 0.70 -3.41
N VAL A 71 -3.93 0.40 -2.87
CA VAL A 71 -4.62 -0.87 -3.15
C VAL A 71 -5.12 -0.91 -4.59
N LEU A 72 -5.70 0.18 -5.10
CA LEU A 72 -6.20 0.24 -6.48
C LEU A 72 -5.09 0.10 -7.52
N GLU A 73 -3.91 0.67 -7.27
CA GLU A 73 -2.72 0.49 -8.10
C GLU A 73 -2.32 -0.98 -8.16
N LEU A 74 -2.23 -1.67 -7.02
CA LEU A 74 -1.95 -3.11 -6.96
C LEU A 74 -3.03 -3.94 -7.69
N CYS A 75 -4.30 -3.59 -7.54
CA CYS A 75 -5.39 -4.25 -8.27
C CYS A 75 -5.22 -4.10 -9.79
N HIS A 76 -4.80 -2.92 -10.25
CA HIS A 76 -4.54 -2.65 -11.67
C HIS A 76 -3.32 -3.43 -12.18
N GLU A 77 -2.25 -3.54 -11.40
CA GLU A 77 -1.06 -4.35 -11.72
C GLU A 77 -1.39 -5.84 -11.87
N ILE A 78 -2.29 -6.36 -11.02
CA ILE A 78 -2.73 -7.77 -11.06
C ILE A 78 -3.65 -8.02 -12.25
N ASN A 79 -4.70 -7.20 -12.37
CA ASN A 79 -5.70 -7.34 -13.41
C ASN A 79 -6.35 -5.97 -13.70
N PRO A 80 -6.02 -5.32 -14.84
CA PRO A 80 -6.63 -4.06 -15.24
C PRO A 80 -8.17 -4.08 -15.35
N LYS A 81 -8.75 -5.28 -15.50
CA LYS A 81 -10.20 -5.52 -15.60
C LYS A 81 -10.81 -6.08 -14.31
N MET A 82 -10.11 -5.97 -13.18
CA MET A 82 -10.62 -6.41 -11.88
C MET A 82 -11.96 -5.72 -11.58
N THR A 83 -12.93 -6.49 -11.10
CA THR A 83 -14.28 -6.00 -10.82
C THR A 83 -14.30 -5.10 -9.57
N GLU A 84 -15.31 -4.24 -9.46
CA GLU A 84 -15.44 -3.37 -8.27
C GLU A 84 -15.59 -4.17 -6.97
N ASN A 85 -16.33 -5.29 -7.00
CA ASN A 85 -16.48 -6.17 -5.83
C ASN A 85 -15.15 -6.76 -5.37
N GLU A 86 -14.30 -7.20 -6.30
CA GLU A 86 -12.96 -7.72 -5.97
C GLU A 86 -12.09 -6.63 -5.35
N LYS A 87 -12.08 -5.43 -5.94
CA LYS A 87 -11.35 -4.28 -5.39
C LYS A 87 -11.82 -3.93 -3.98
N VAL A 88 -13.13 -3.88 -3.75
CA VAL A 88 -13.70 -3.61 -2.43
C VAL A 88 -13.33 -4.71 -1.44
N SER A 89 -13.35 -5.99 -1.84
CA SER A 89 -12.88 -7.09 -0.98
C SER A 89 -11.42 -6.90 -0.55
N HIS A 90 -10.54 -6.41 -1.44
CA HIS A 90 -9.17 -6.07 -1.07
C HIS A 90 -9.09 -4.86 -0.13
N LEU A 91 -9.89 -3.82 -0.35
CA LEU A 91 -9.93 -2.63 0.50
C LEU A 91 -10.41 -2.94 1.93
N MET A 92 -11.50 -3.71 2.06
CA MET A 92 -12.11 -4.05 3.35
C MET A 92 -11.18 -4.90 4.24
N LYS A 93 -10.31 -5.74 3.65
CA LYS A 93 -9.37 -6.58 4.41
C LYS A 93 -8.33 -5.81 5.21
N GLY A 94 -8.00 -4.60 4.77
CA GLY A 94 -6.90 -3.82 5.34
C GLY A 94 -7.33 -2.64 6.21
N VAL A 95 -8.63 -2.44 6.42
CA VAL A 95 -9.17 -1.47 7.38
C VAL A 95 -9.67 -2.17 8.64
N ALA A 96 -9.72 -1.44 9.74
CA ALA A 96 -10.22 -1.98 11.01
C ALA A 96 -11.71 -2.38 10.87
N GLU A 97 -12.09 -3.46 11.53
CA GLU A 97 -13.39 -4.12 11.37
C GLU A 97 -14.57 -3.24 11.83
N ASP A 98 -14.31 -2.30 12.74
CA ASP A 98 -15.25 -1.29 13.22
C ASP A 98 -15.66 -0.26 12.16
N VAL A 99 -14.94 -0.19 11.03
CA VAL A 99 -15.24 0.69 9.90
C VAL A 99 -16.30 0.07 8.96
N LEU A 100 -16.58 -1.23 9.06
CA LEU A 100 -17.31 -2.00 8.05
C LEU A 100 -18.76 -2.31 8.49
N VAL A 101 -19.62 -1.29 8.51
CA VAL A 101 -21.03 -1.43 8.97
C VAL A 101 -22.02 -1.60 7.81
N LYS A 102 -21.59 -1.59 6.55
CA LYS A 102 -22.48 -1.56 5.37
C LYS A 102 -22.03 -2.49 4.23
N ASP A 103 -23.02 -2.93 3.45
CA ASP A 103 -22.82 -3.60 2.16
C ASP A 103 -22.24 -2.60 1.14
N ILE A 104 -20.92 -2.54 1.06
CA ILE A 104 -20.19 -1.69 0.11
C ILE A 104 -19.91 -2.52 -1.14
N ILE A 105 -20.42 -2.08 -2.30
CA ILE A 105 -20.29 -2.80 -3.58
C ILE A 105 -19.37 -2.10 -4.58
N CYS A 106 -18.95 -0.86 -4.32
CA CYS A 106 -18.00 -0.15 -5.17
C CYS A 106 -17.01 0.71 -4.38
N THR A 107 -15.88 1.01 -5.02
CA THR A 107 -14.75 1.75 -4.42
C THR A 107 -15.14 3.18 -3.99
N SER A 108 -16.08 3.82 -4.70
CA SER A 108 -16.55 5.15 -4.34
C SER A 108 -17.42 5.18 -3.08
N ASP A 109 -18.22 4.14 -2.85
CA ASP A 109 -19.02 4.00 -1.63
C ASP A 109 -18.13 3.68 -0.43
N PHE A 110 -17.07 2.88 -0.65
CA PHE A 110 -16.03 2.66 0.36
C PHE A 110 -15.41 3.97 0.83
N LEU A 111 -14.98 4.82 -0.11
CA LEU A 111 -14.35 6.10 0.19
C LEU A 111 -15.30 7.01 0.99
N LYS A 112 -16.58 7.11 0.58
CA LYS A 112 -17.58 7.91 1.30
C LYS A 112 -17.77 7.43 2.74
N GLU A 113 -17.81 6.12 2.95
CA GLU A 113 -17.98 5.58 4.31
C GLU A 113 -16.75 5.86 5.18
N CYS A 114 -15.54 5.69 4.64
CA CYS A 114 -14.31 6.07 5.34
C CYS A 114 -14.31 7.56 5.73
N GLN A 115 -14.65 8.45 4.78
CA GLN A 115 -14.73 9.89 5.04
C GLN A 115 -15.77 10.22 6.13
N ARG A 116 -16.95 9.59 6.07
CA ARG A 116 -18.01 9.77 7.08
C ARG A 116 -17.52 9.41 8.49
N ILE A 117 -16.76 8.33 8.63
CA ILE A 117 -16.20 7.87 9.91
C ILE A 117 -15.11 8.82 10.41
N GLU A 118 -14.22 9.27 9.51
CA GLU A 118 -13.18 10.26 9.84
C GLU A 118 -13.81 11.58 10.33
N GLU A 119 -14.86 12.07 9.67
CA GLU A 119 -15.60 13.26 10.08
C GLU A 119 -16.27 13.10 11.45
N MET A 120 -16.85 11.93 11.73
CA MET A 120 -17.44 11.62 13.03
C MET A 120 -16.37 11.62 14.13
N ASN A 121 -15.22 10.98 13.88
CA ASN A 121 -14.13 10.92 14.83
C ASN A 121 -13.58 12.31 15.14
N GLN A 122 -13.39 13.16 14.14
CA GLN A 122 -12.97 14.56 14.33
C GLN A 122 -13.94 15.35 15.20
N LYS A 123 -15.26 15.15 15.03
CA LYS A 123 -16.29 15.81 15.87
C LYS A 123 -16.22 15.34 17.32
N THR A 124 -15.96 14.06 17.57
CA THR A 124 -15.79 13.51 18.92
C THR A 124 -14.54 14.07 19.61
N TYR A 125 -13.40 14.16 18.92
CA TYR A 125 -12.16 14.73 19.49
C TYR A 125 -12.28 16.23 19.79
N SER A 126 -13.06 16.98 19.00
CA SER A 126 -13.31 18.41 19.23
C SER A 126 -14.35 18.69 20.33
N GLN A 127 -15.11 17.68 20.76
CA GLN A 127 -16.11 17.78 21.84
C GLN A 127 -15.67 17.18 23.18
N ALA A 128 -14.50 16.56 23.27
CA ALA A 128 -13.99 16.06 24.55
C ALA A 128 -13.79 17.23 25.55
N PRO A 129 -14.48 17.27 26.70
CA PRO A 129 -14.22 18.28 27.70
C PRO A 129 -12.80 18.06 28.22
N ILE A 130 -11.95 19.07 28.08
CA ILE A 130 -10.67 19.14 28.79
C ILE A 130 -11.01 19.24 30.28
N HIS A 131 -11.18 18.10 30.94
CA HIS A 131 -11.10 18.04 32.40
C HIS A 131 -9.66 18.39 32.74
N LYS A 132 -9.45 19.67 33.07
CA LYS A 132 -8.25 20.14 33.76
C LYS A 132 -8.06 19.22 34.96
N ILE A 133 -7.00 18.44 34.95
CA ILE A 133 -6.50 17.76 36.14
C ILE A 133 -6.05 18.88 37.07
N THR A 134 -6.97 19.36 37.91
CA THR A 134 -6.67 20.28 38.99
C THR A 134 -5.81 19.51 39.99
N LYS A 135 -4.51 19.83 40.04
CA LYS A 135 -3.66 19.47 41.17
C LYS A 135 -4.27 20.10 42.42
N CYS A 136 -4.96 19.31 43.25
CA CYS A 136 -5.31 19.73 44.60
C CYS A 136 -4.10 19.48 45.50
N SER A 137 -3.39 20.57 45.78
CA SER A 137 -2.38 20.65 46.83
C SER A 137 -3.04 20.67 48.21
N SER A 138 -2.49 19.84 49.12
CA SER A 138 -2.48 19.95 50.58
C SER A 138 -3.79 19.89 51.37
N CYS A 139 -3.93 18.87 52.22
CA CYS A 139 -4.27 19.07 53.64
C CYS A 139 -3.75 17.90 54.49
N SER A 140 -2.72 18.17 55.29
CA SER A 140 -2.34 17.37 56.47
C SER A 140 -3.31 17.71 57.61
N ILE A 141 -3.66 16.75 58.49
CA ILE A 141 -3.64 16.86 59.98
C ILE A 141 -4.46 15.74 60.68
N HIS A 142 -3.72 15.01 61.55
CA HIS A 142 -4.04 14.46 62.87
C HIS A 142 -4.97 13.24 63.12
N ARG A 143 -4.30 12.14 63.51
CA ARG A 143 -4.19 11.54 64.88
C ARG A 143 -5.48 11.08 65.60
N ARG A 144 -5.50 9.80 65.98
CA ARG A 144 -5.91 9.17 67.28
C ARG A 144 -6.08 7.65 67.03
N THR A 145 -5.60 6.71 67.83
CA THR A 145 -5.04 6.65 69.20
C THR A 145 -4.00 5.55 69.26
#